data_AF-A0A2D6W4K4-F1
#
_entry.id   AF-A0A2D6W4K4-F1
#
_cell.length_a   1.000
_cell.length_b   1.000
_cell.length_c   1.000
_cell.angle_alpha   90.00
_cell.angle_beta   90.00
_cell.angle_gamma   90.00
#
_symmetry.space_group_name_H-M   'P 1'
#
loop_
_entity.id
_entity.type
_entity.pdbx_description
1 polymer ?
#
loop_
_entity_poly.entity_id
_entity_poly.type
_entity_poly.pdbx_seq_one_letter_code
_entity_poly.pdbx_strand_id
1 'polypeptide(L)'
;MVERPSWVKDKKLDPKFETIQCKRFDDYKDFKTDDGCYILIKILFDTYEISIAVCNYDHTILKEFRGRRTQDIYYAIFDYEKKHKLNWFKRKDHIAYLGKELKKAEIALAMGNSSYYQE
;
A
#
# COMPACT_ATOMS: atom_id res chain seq x y z
N MET A 1 -7.78 -29.57 -20.23
CA MET A 1 -8.75 -28.96 -19.28
C MET A 1 -7.96 -28.02 -18.39
N VAL A 2 -8.44 -26.80 -18.15
CA VAL A 2 -7.79 -25.89 -17.22
C VAL A 2 -7.94 -26.45 -15.81
N GLU A 3 -6.83 -26.63 -15.09
CA GLU A 3 -6.85 -27.16 -13.74
C GLU A 3 -7.51 -26.13 -12.81
N ARG A 4 -8.67 -26.50 -12.25
CA ARG A 4 -9.41 -25.66 -11.32
C ARG A 4 -8.64 -25.59 -10.00
N PRO A 5 -8.32 -24.39 -9.48
CA PRO A 5 -7.67 -24.27 -8.18
C PRO A 5 -8.55 -24.83 -7.07
N SER A 6 -7.96 -25.65 -6.19
CA SER A 6 -8.67 -26.37 -5.11
C SER A 6 -9.40 -25.47 -4.11
N TRP A 7 -8.94 -24.22 -3.96
CA TRP A 7 -9.54 -23.23 -3.06
C TRP A 7 -10.77 -22.52 -3.68
N VAL A 8 -10.97 -22.60 -5.00
CA VAL A 8 -12.11 -22.00 -5.70
C VAL A 8 -13.25 -23.01 -5.78
N LYS A 9 -14.13 -23.03 -4.78
CA LYS A 9 -15.19 -24.06 -4.67
C LYS A 9 -16.48 -23.71 -5.40
N ASP A 10 -16.99 -22.49 -5.20
CA ASP A 10 -18.35 -22.08 -5.54
C ASP A 10 -18.45 -21.15 -6.76
N LYS A 11 -17.32 -20.76 -7.36
CA LYS A 11 -17.30 -19.83 -8.49
C LYS A 11 -17.30 -20.53 -9.85
N LYS A 12 -17.92 -19.90 -10.84
CA LYS A 12 -17.80 -20.28 -12.25
C LYS A 12 -16.48 -19.72 -12.79
N LEU A 13 -15.74 -20.53 -13.54
CA LEU A 13 -14.50 -20.09 -14.20
C LEU A 13 -14.82 -19.58 -15.60
N ASP A 14 -14.16 -18.49 -16.00
CA ASP A 14 -14.21 -18.01 -17.38
C ASP A 14 -13.58 -19.06 -18.32
N PRO A 15 -14.07 -19.22 -19.56
CA PRO A 15 -13.47 -20.14 -20.53
C PRO A 15 -11.97 -19.90 -20.81
N LYS A 16 -11.48 -18.67 -20.61
CA LYS A 16 -10.07 -18.28 -20.76
C LYS A 16 -9.31 -18.24 -19.42
N PHE A 17 -9.86 -18.85 -18.36
CA PHE A 17 -9.17 -18.92 -17.08
C PHE A 17 -7.79 -19.59 -17.23
N GLU A 18 -6.79 -19.05 -16.55
CA GLU A 18 -5.46 -19.62 -16.45
C GLU A 18 -4.88 -19.34 -15.07
N THR A 19 -4.01 -20.24 -14.60
CA THR A 19 -3.21 -20.03 -13.39
C THR A 19 -1.82 -19.59 -13.80
N ILE A 20 -1.41 -18.39 -13.38
CA ILE A 20 -0.08 -17.85 -13.66
C ILE A 20 0.79 -18.05 -12.42
N GLN A 21 1.86 -18.84 -12.56
CA GLN A 21 2.87 -18.97 -11.51
C GLN A 21 3.77 -17.73 -11.52
N CYS A 22 3.65 -16.88 -10.49
CA CYS A 22 4.46 -15.67 -10.38
C CYS A 22 5.95 -16.01 -10.17
N LYS A 23 6.83 -15.22 -10.79
CA LYS A 23 8.27 -15.24 -10.48
C LYS A 23 8.50 -14.67 -9.09
N ARG A 24 9.58 -15.11 -8.44
CA ARG A 24 10.05 -14.51 -7.19
C ARG A 24 10.48 -13.07 -7.47
N PHE A 25 10.05 -12.14 -6.62
CA PHE A 25 10.45 -10.74 -6.66
C PHE A 25 11.94 -10.60 -6.30
N ASP A 26 12.68 -9.83 -7.09
CA ASP A 26 14.08 -9.47 -6.87
C ASP A 26 14.14 -7.99 -6.45
N ASP A 27 14.36 -7.74 -5.16
CA ASP A 27 14.31 -6.39 -4.58
C ASP A 27 15.26 -5.40 -5.27
N TYR A 28 16.38 -5.85 -5.83
CA TYR A 28 17.35 -4.98 -6.51
C TYR A 28 16.97 -4.64 -7.95
N LYS A 29 16.21 -5.52 -8.63
CA LYS A 29 15.87 -5.36 -10.05
C LYS A 29 14.46 -4.88 -10.28
N ASP A 30 13.54 -5.32 -9.44
CA ASP A 30 12.11 -5.12 -9.61
C ASP A 30 11.61 -3.87 -8.87
N PHE A 31 12.26 -3.49 -7.76
CA PHE A 31 11.94 -2.25 -7.07
C PHE A 31 12.34 -1.03 -7.90
N LYS A 32 11.37 -0.14 -8.11
CA LYS A 32 11.56 1.12 -8.83
C LYS A 32 10.89 2.23 -8.05
N THR A 33 11.63 3.30 -7.81
CA THR A 33 11.11 4.51 -7.18
C THR A 33 10.07 5.18 -8.08
N ASP A 34 9.01 5.70 -7.49
CA ASP A 34 7.99 6.48 -8.18
C ASP A 34 8.44 7.94 -8.28
N ASP A 35 8.48 8.55 -9.46
CA ASP A 35 8.93 9.95 -9.64
C ASP A 35 7.87 10.99 -9.24
N GLY A 36 6.77 10.59 -8.58
CA GLY A 36 5.75 11.48 -8.03
C GLY A 36 6.06 11.94 -6.60
N CYS A 37 6.07 11.01 -5.65
CA CYS A 37 6.33 11.27 -4.23
C CYS A 37 6.90 10.03 -3.55
N TYR A 38 7.37 10.19 -2.31
CA TYR A 38 7.58 9.07 -1.38
C TYR A 38 6.76 9.29 -0.10
N ILE A 39 6.58 8.21 0.67
CA ILE A 39 5.80 8.24 1.91
C ILE A 39 6.67 7.93 3.12
N LEU A 40 6.37 8.57 4.25
CA LEU A 40 6.88 8.20 5.56
C LEU A 40 5.72 7.78 6.44
N ILE A 41 5.91 6.72 7.22
CA ILE A 41 4.87 6.16 8.09
C ILE A 41 5.34 6.21 9.53
N LYS A 42 4.45 6.69 10.42
CA LYS A 42 4.67 6.70 11.87
C LYS A 42 3.44 6.18 12.58
N ILE A 43 3.64 5.26 13.53
CA ILE A 43 2.58 4.84 14.45
C ILE A 43 2.57 5.78 15.65
N LEU A 44 1.41 6.36 15.92
CA LEU A 44 1.13 7.24 17.05
C LEU A 44 0.36 6.44 18.10
N PHE A 45 1.08 5.75 18.98
CA PHE A 45 0.47 4.90 20.01
C PHE A 45 -0.32 5.70 21.06
N ASP A 46 0.04 6.96 21.27
CA ASP A 46 -0.62 7.89 22.19
C ASP A 46 -2.03 8.26 21.73
N THR A 47 -2.23 8.49 20.41
CA THR A 47 -3.55 8.78 19.84
C THR A 47 -4.24 7.55 19.25
N TYR A 48 -3.54 6.42 19.23
CA TYR A 48 -3.93 5.17 18.59
C TYR A 48 -4.23 5.36 17.10
N GLU A 49 -3.30 6.01 16.39
CA GLU A 49 -3.41 6.34 14.97
C GLU A 49 -2.13 5.96 14.20
N ILE A 50 -2.26 5.87 12.88
CA ILE A 50 -1.16 5.83 11.93
C ILE A 50 -1.12 7.21 11.27
N SER A 51 0.06 7.81 11.24
CA SER A 51 0.36 9.03 10.49
C SER A 51 1.17 8.67 9.24
N ILE A 52 0.74 9.21 8.10
CA ILE A 52 1.46 9.16 6.83
C ILE A 52 1.80 10.57 6.39
N ALA A 53 3.07 10.80 6.10
CA ALA A 53 3.52 12.00 5.41
C ALA A 53 3.77 11.68 3.93
N VAL A 54 3.21 12.49 3.04
CA VAL A 54 3.53 12.50 1.61
C VAL A 54 4.64 13.52 1.39
N CYS A 55 5.75 13.10 0.78
CA CYS A 55 6.96 13.90 0.62
C CYS A 55 7.38 14.00 -0.86
N ASN A 56 7.92 15.14 -1.27
CA ASN A 56 8.60 15.26 -2.56
C ASN A 56 10.08 14.81 -2.44
N TYR A 57 10.77 14.69 -3.57
CA TYR A 57 12.20 14.29 -3.60
C TYR A 57 13.19 15.37 -3.12
N ASP A 58 12.69 16.57 -2.80
CA ASP A 58 13.44 17.61 -2.08
C ASP A 58 13.28 17.48 -0.55
N HIS A 59 12.81 16.33 -0.07
CA HIS A 59 12.55 16.03 1.34
C HIS A 59 11.56 16.97 2.04
N THR A 60 10.65 17.58 1.27
CA THR A 60 9.60 18.45 1.80
C THR A 60 8.30 17.66 2.03
N ILE A 61 7.75 17.76 3.25
CA ILE A 61 6.44 17.19 3.58
C ILE A 61 5.35 18.04 2.90
N LEU A 62 4.62 17.44 1.98
CA LEU A 62 3.53 18.07 1.25
C LEU A 62 2.22 18.01 2.03
N LYS A 63 1.92 16.85 2.63
CA LYS A 63 0.72 16.60 3.44
C LYS A 63 0.96 15.52 4.48
N GLU A 64 0.18 15.57 5.55
CA GLU A 64 0.03 14.52 6.55
C GLU A 64 -1.41 13.99 6.51
N PHE A 65 -1.57 12.68 6.56
CA PHE A 65 -2.84 11.97 6.70
C PHE A 65 -2.78 11.11 7.96
N ARG A 66 -3.83 11.15 8.78
CA ARG A 66 -3.93 10.35 10.00
C ARG A 66 -5.20 9.52 10.00
N GLY A 67 -5.13 8.32 10.55
CA GLY A 67 -6.29 7.45 10.71
C GLY A 67 -5.95 6.18 11.49
N ARG A 68 -6.98 5.45 11.92
CA ARG A 68 -6.80 4.20 12.66
C ARG A 68 -6.74 2.99 11.76
N ARG A 69 -7.47 3.04 10.64
CA ARG A 69 -7.57 1.94 9.69
C ARG A 69 -6.80 2.25 8.42
N THR A 70 -6.24 1.20 7.84
CA THR A 70 -5.57 1.26 6.54
C THR A 70 -6.48 1.88 5.47
N GLN A 71 -7.75 1.46 5.44
CA GLN A 71 -8.72 1.94 4.44
C GLN A 71 -8.94 3.44 4.50
N ASP A 72 -9.16 3.97 5.70
CA ASP A 72 -9.45 5.39 5.91
C ASP A 72 -8.32 6.26 5.33
N ILE A 73 -7.07 5.83 5.52
CA ILE A 73 -5.88 6.58 5.09
C ILE A 73 -5.71 6.55 3.57
N TYR A 74 -5.66 5.36 2.94
CA TYR A 74 -5.41 5.33 1.50
C TYR A 74 -6.57 5.92 0.70
N TYR A 75 -7.83 5.78 1.15
CA TYR A 75 -8.97 6.43 0.50
C TYR A 75 -8.84 7.96 0.61
N ALA A 76 -8.49 8.50 1.79
CA ALA A 76 -8.28 9.93 1.96
C ALA A 76 -7.14 10.47 1.07
N ILE A 77 -6.05 9.72 0.92
CA ILE A 77 -4.93 10.06 0.04
C ILE A 77 -5.40 10.10 -1.42
N PHE A 78 -6.05 9.04 -1.91
CA PHE A 78 -6.48 8.96 -3.32
C PHE A 78 -7.58 9.98 -3.64
N ASP A 79 -8.51 10.22 -2.73
CA ASP A 79 -9.52 11.26 -2.89
C ASP A 79 -8.90 12.64 -2.94
N TYR A 80 -7.89 12.92 -2.11
CA TYR A 80 -7.15 14.17 -2.16
C TYR A 80 -6.39 14.33 -3.48
N GLU A 81 -5.63 13.31 -3.89
CA GLU A 81 -4.89 13.30 -5.15
C GLU A 81 -5.83 13.58 -6.34
N LYS A 82 -6.95 12.87 -6.41
CA LYS A 82 -7.97 13.02 -7.46
C LYS A 82 -8.59 14.42 -7.45
N LYS A 83 -9.03 14.89 -6.28
CA LYS A 83 -9.67 16.21 -6.13
C LYS A 83 -8.75 17.35 -6.55
N HIS A 84 -7.47 17.22 -6.22
CA HIS A 84 -6.45 18.24 -6.48
C HIS A 84 -5.68 18.04 -7.79
N LYS A 85 -6.01 17.00 -8.57
CA LYS A 85 -5.35 16.64 -9.84
C LYS A 85 -3.82 16.48 -9.69
N LEU A 86 -3.42 15.86 -8.59
CA LEU A 86 -2.02 15.55 -8.30
C LEU A 86 -1.63 14.20 -8.89
N ASN A 87 -0.32 13.97 -9.07
CA ASN A 87 0.24 12.72 -9.57
C ASN A 87 1.32 12.23 -8.59
N TRP A 88 0.91 11.96 -7.36
CA TRP A 88 1.78 11.46 -6.30
C TRP A 88 2.14 9.99 -6.49
N PHE A 89 1.20 9.18 -6.98
CA PHE A 89 1.40 7.76 -7.26
C PHE A 89 1.23 7.47 -8.75
N LYS A 90 2.30 7.61 -9.52
CA LYS A 90 2.31 7.34 -10.96
C LYS A 90 2.42 5.85 -11.28
N ARG A 91 2.98 5.06 -10.36
CA ARG A 91 3.21 3.63 -10.55
C ARG A 91 2.29 2.78 -9.67
N LYS A 92 1.68 1.75 -10.26
CA LYS A 92 0.75 0.84 -9.57
C LYS A 92 1.41 -0.01 -8.49
N ASP A 93 2.69 -0.35 -8.68
CA ASP A 93 3.49 -1.06 -7.68
C ASP A 93 3.73 -0.22 -6.42
N HIS A 94 3.92 1.10 -6.56
CA HIS A 94 4.04 2.00 -5.42
C HIS A 94 2.73 2.16 -4.65
N ILE A 95 1.59 2.17 -5.35
CA ILE A 95 0.25 2.09 -4.72
C ILE A 95 0.09 0.78 -3.94
N ALA A 96 0.53 -0.35 -4.51
CA ALA A 96 0.50 -1.64 -3.83
C ALA A 96 1.42 -1.66 -2.59
N TYR A 97 2.60 -1.03 -2.68
CA TYR A 97 3.52 -0.85 -1.57
C TYR A 97 2.91 -0.01 -0.44
N LEU A 98 2.24 1.12 -0.75
CA LEU A 98 1.49 1.91 0.24
C LEU A 98 0.49 1.03 1.01
N GLY A 99 -0.28 0.20 0.30
CA GLY A 99 -1.24 -0.72 0.93
C GLY A 99 -0.57 -1.77 1.82
N LYS A 100 0.55 -2.34 1.37
CA LYS A 100 1.36 -3.31 2.13
C LYS A 100 1.86 -2.70 3.44
N GLU A 101 2.47 -1.52 3.38
CA GLU A 101 3.06 -0.85 4.54
C GLU A 101 2.01 -0.33 5.52
N LEU A 102 0.90 0.23 5.02
CA LEU A 102 -0.23 0.59 5.86
C LEU A 102 -0.78 -0.61 6.62
N LYS A 103 -0.89 -1.77 5.97
CA LYS A 103 -1.41 -2.97 6.63
C LYS A 103 -0.47 -3.45 7.74
N LYS A 104 0.84 -3.39 7.52
CA LYS A 104 1.86 -3.67 8.55
C LYS A 104 1.71 -2.70 9.74
N ALA A 105 1.56 -1.40 9.46
CA ALA A 105 1.37 -0.38 10.49
C ALA A 105 0.07 -0.59 11.30
N GLU A 106 -1.04 -0.95 10.64
CA GLU A 106 -2.33 -1.27 11.28
C GLU A 106 -2.24 -2.50 12.19
N ILE A 107 -1.51 -3.55 11.77
CA ILE A 107 -1.27 -4.73 12.60
C ILE A 107 -0.41 -4.35 13.82
N ALA A 108 0.66 -3.60 13.62
CA ALA A 108 1.53 -3.15 14.70
C ALA A 108 0.79 -2.27 15.73
N LEU A 109 -0.06 -1.35 15.25
CA LEU A 109 -0.95 -0.55 16.10
C LEU A 109 -1.90 -1.45 16.90
N ALA A 110 -2.58 -2.40 16.25
CA ALA A 110 -3.53 -3.31 16.89
C ALA A 110 -2.88 -4.24 17.93
N MET A 111 -1.62 -4.63 17.71
CA MET A 111 -0.86 -5.45 18.65
C MET A 111 -0.22 -4.64 19.78
N GLY A 112 -0.27 -3.31 19.74
CA GLY A 112 0.51 -2.45 20.63
C GLY A 112 2.02 -2.67 20.48
N ASN A 113 2.46 -3.14 19.31
CA ASN A 113 3.84 -3.54 19.06
C ASN A 113 4.58 -2.41 18.33
N SER A 114 5.56 -1.80 19.00
CA SER A 114 6.39 -0.73 18.45
C SER A 114 7.45 -1.21 17.45
N SER A 115 7.52 -2.51 17.16
CA SER A 115 8.51 -3.10 16.23
C SER A 115 8.17 -2.88 14.75
N TYR A 116 7.23 -1.98 14.41
CA TYR A 116 6.99 -1.62 13.02
C TYR A 116 8.25 -1.03 12.40
N TYR A 117 8.64 -1.60 11.26
CA TYR A 117 9.72 -1.11 10.42
C TYR A 117 9.20 -1.02 8.98
N GLN A 118 9.35 0.16 8.40
CA GLN A 118 9.04 0.39 7.00
C GLN A 118 10.15 -0.24 6.14
N GLU A 119 9.76 -1.11 5.21
CA GLU A 119 10.68 -1.80 4.28
C GLU A 119 11.34 -0.86 3.27
#